data_AF-A0A7R8YPI2-F1
#
_entry.id   AF-A0A7R8YPI2-F1
#
_cell.length_a   1.000
_cell.length_b   1.000
_cell.length_c   1.000
_cell.angle_alpha   90.00
_cell.angle_beta   90.00
_cell.angle_gamma   90.00
#
_symmetry.space_group_name_H-M   'P 1'
#
loop_
_entity.id
_entity.type
_entity.pdbx_description
1 polymer ?
#
loop_
_entity_poly.entity_id
_entity_poly.type
_entity_poly.pdbx_seq_one_letter_code
_entity_poly.pdbx_strand_id
1 'polypeptide(L)'
;MYPFPTIILLEILLIFSSLLLCLTNDITDTLIEIVSAIPVKSVVFVAMDVDHGPDSSFSIKRVMRTVSAAFLVFSRSGFHLAPLTGGEILLMAIINRNNALTAQQIVWDLLESIRSSKVIFICESGCLSILDEFLKVCWDSDMSNVVMLAEDPVQIFTYNPFEIPLVRNLTTTKNPLDLFYNKFLDLQGEPFRVIFEEFSPHAFLYTNRKGELAVGGFSGRTFLTYTRKRNATPIYLQYKKNDYRTEISNLFGNGSLEMAVHIPVAPEDPNFIYDNIASYVKWCALVPAPKKIPIYLNFVQPFQDDVWALIIFGMIYSTLVLHIATKLTEGSSSLALKFLESLKLLLRMATIEHYRKINKKYYFVFLPIFLFGLILSQLYLIYLASFLTTPLWEKGIKTLDDIRKANLRILGVKYDVERNVLSAKELKDYHDLVEIVSMKDLLTWRKRMNNTNVIMSFDDKIHLTLLRQVGRPEPKFSNPGICFGTYAYTHAMKLEFRYKSDYYWHILMVAQAGFRDHWYKGAYAELVGAGLIKRAAAIDNRAWALSIDHLKLIFIILASGLVLSGIVFIVELQIRICKRSE
;
A
#
# COMPACT_ATOMS: atom_id res chain seq x y z
N MET A 1 15.44 -42.32 -12.16
CA MET A 1 14.86 -43.68 -12.24
C MET A 1 15.86 -44.61 -11.58
N TYR A 2 15.73 -44.82 -10.27
CA TYR A 2 16.52 -45.79 -9.51
C TYR A 2 15.62 -47.01 -9.24
N PRO A 3 16.14 -48.25 -9.33
CA PRO A 3 15.32 -49.43 -9.09
C PRO A 3 15.07 -49.56 -7.58
N PHE A 4 13.80 -49.57 -7.19
CA PHE A 4 13.39 -50.01 -5.85
C PHE A 4 13.75 -51.49 -5.67
N PRO A 5 14.30 -51.93 -4.53
CA PRO A 5 14.71 -53.33 -4.34
C PRO A 5 13.48 -54.21 -4.11
N THR A 6 13.34 -55.24 -4.94
CA THR A 6 12.28 -56.27 -4.96
C THR A 6 12.13 -57.08 -3.68
N ILE A 7 13.07 -56.99 -2.73
CA ILE A 7 13.05 -57.69 -1.45
C ILE A 7 12.17 -56.96 -0.41
N ILE A 8 12.07 -55.63 -0.50
CA ILE A 8 11.19 -54.82 0.37
C ILE A 8 9.70 -55.04 0.01
N LEU A 9 9.42 -55.36 -1.26
CA LEU A 9 8.05 -55.66 -1.71
C LEU A 9 7.50 -56.96 -1.10
N LEU A 10 8.36 -57.96 -0.82
CA LEU A 10 7.95 -59.26 -0.27
C LEU A 10 7.66 -59.19 1.24
N GLU A 11 8.44 -58.41 2.00
CA GLU A 11 8.18 -58.18 3.42
C GLU A 11 6.97 -57.26 3.64
N ILE A 12 6.78 -56.26 2.77
CA ILE A 12 5.54 -55.46 2.75
C ILE A 12 4.34 -56.36 2.44
N LEU A 13 4.44 -57.30 1.48
CA LEU A 13 3.36 -58.24 1.13
C LEU A 13 3.04 -59.28 2.23
N LEU A 14 4.02 -59.68 3.05
CA LEU A 14 3.83 -60.63 4.16
C LEU A 14 3.22 -59.96 5.39
N ILE A 15 3.62 -58.73 5.72
CA ILE A 15 2.97 -57.87 6.75
C ILE A 15 1.56 -57.46 6.29
N PHE A 16 1.34 -57.35 4.98
CA PHE A 16 0.03 -57.14 4.35
C PHE A 16 -0.98 -58.27 4.57
N SER A 17 -0.53 -59.48 4.95
CA SER A 17 -1.44 -60.62 5.12
C SER A 17 -2.07 -60.69 6.51
N SER A 18 -1.42 -60.09 7.52
CA SER A 18 -1.80 -60.17 8.93
C SER A 18 -2.60 -58.98 9.45
N LEU A 19 -2.65 -57.87 8.72
CA LEU A 19 -3.06 -56.57 9.29
C LEU A 19 -4.44 -56.04 8.83
N LEU A 20 -5.21 -56.82 8.06
CA LEU A 20 -6.21 -56.25 7.16
C LEU A 20 -7.63 -56.78 7.36
N LEU A 21 -8.10 -56.89 8.61
CA LEU A 21 -9.42 -57.41 8.92
C LEU A 21 -10.08 -56.93 10.22
N CYS A 22 -10.88 -55.88 10.10
CA CYS A 22 -11.88 -55.45 11.08
C CYS A 22 -12.99 -54.59 10.45
N LEU A 23 -13.56 -54.97 9.28
CA LEU A 23 -14.67 -54.20 8.68
C LEU A 23 -15.78 -55.11 8.16
N THR A 24 -17.02 -54.85 8.55
CA THR A 24 -18.21 -55.53 7.99
C THR A 24 -18.39 -55.21 6.50
N ASN A 25 -19.10 -56.09 5.77
CA ASN A 25 -19.38 -55.87 4.33
C ASN A 25 -20.12 -54.54 4.08
N ASP A 26 -21.01 -54.14 5.00
CA ASP A 26 -21.79 -52.91 4.90
C ASP A 26 -20.93 -51.64 5.05
N ILE A 27 -19.95 -51.62 5.95
CA ILE A 27 -18.99 -50.50 6.03
C ILE A 27 -18.11 -50.47 4.79
N THR A 28 -17.68 -51.62 4.29
CA THR A 28 -16.82 -51.70 3.12
C THR A 28 -17.50 -51.09 1.89
N ASP A 29 -18.78 -51.42 1.65
CA ASP A 29 -19.55 -50.85 0.54
C ASP A 29 -19.80 -49.33 0.74
N THR A 30 -20.11 -48.89 1.97
CA THR A 30 -20.26 -47.46 2.30
C THR A 30 -18.97 -46.67 2.06
N LEU A 31 -17.82 -47.25 2.42
CA LEU A 31 -16.52 -46.61 2.28
C LEU A 31 -16.11 -46.50 0.79
N ILE A 32 -16.44 -47.49 -0.04
CA ILE A 32 -16.27 -47.41 -1.50
C ILE A 32 -17.10 -46.26 -2.08
N GLU A 33 -18.35 -46.13 -1.65
CA GLU A 33 -19.23 -45.03 -2.10
C GLU A 33 -18.64 -43.67 -1.72
N ILE A 34 -18.17 -43.50 -0.49
CA ILE A 34 -17.58 -42.24 -0.02
C ILE A 34 -16.31 -41.90 -0.78
N VAL A 35 -15.38 -42.86 -0.88
CA VAL A 35 -14.07 -42.63 -1.50
C VAL A 35 -14.20 -42.40 -3.01
N SER A 36 -15.12 -43.09 -3.69
CA SER A 36 -15.35 -42.91 -5.13
C SER A 36 -16.01 -41.57 -5.49
N ALA A 37 -16.80 -40.99 -4.57
CA ALA A 37 -17.46 -39.71 -4.76
C ALA A 37 -16.58 -38.51 -4.43
N ILE A 38 -15.54 -38.68 -3.60
CA ILE A 38 -14.66 -37.58 -3.20
C ILE A 38 -13.49 -37.45 -4.20
N PRO A 39 -13.29 -36.28 -4.83
CA PRO A 39 -12.12 -36.05 -5.67
C PRO A 39 -10.87 -35.96 -4.79
N VAL A 40 -10.10 -37.06 -4.72
CA VAL A 40 -8.81 -37.15 -4.02
C VAL A 40 -7.72 -37.61 -4.98
N LYS A 41 -6.52 -37.02 -4.85
CA LYS A 41 -5.31 -37.42 -5.59
C LYS A 41 -4.65 -38.63 -4.99
N SER A 42 -4.80 -38.83 -3.68
CA SER A 42 -4.19 -39.93 -2.96
C SER A 42 -5.03 -40.28 -1.73
N VAL A 43 -5.19 -41.58 -1.48
CA VAL A 43 -5.79 -42.10 -0.25
C VAL A 43 -4.67 -42.75 0.55
N VAL A 44 -4.52 -42.35 1.81
CA VAL A 44 -3.51 -42.88 2.74
C VAL A 44 -4.25 -43.63 3.85
N PHE A 45 -3.87 -44.89 4.06
CA PHE A 45 -4.44 -45.73 5.11
C PHE A 45 -3.43 -45.89 6.25
N VAL A 46 -3.86 -45.65 7.49
CA VAL A 46 -3.06 -45.78 8.71
C VAL A 46 -3.67 -46.93 9.54
N ALA A 47 -2.94 -48.04 9.59
CA ALA A 47 -3.29 -49.21 10.40
C ALA A 47 -2.44 -49.25 11.67
N MET A 48 -3.04 -49.65 12.80
CA MET A 48 -2.33 -49.87 14.06
C MET A 48 -2.37 -51.35 14.40
N ASP A 49 -1.25 -51.88 14.90
CA ASP A 49 -1.02 -53.29 15.19
C ASP A 49 -2.13 -53.86 16.11
N VAL A 50 -2.95 -54.77 15.58
CA VAL A 50 -3.98 -55.52 16.33
C VAL A 50 -3.72 -57.01 16.11
N ASP A 51 -3.32 -57.71 17.17
CA ASP A 51 -3.03 -59.14 17.19
C ASP A 51 -4.31 -60.00 17.03
N HIS A 52 -4.77 -60.40 15.83
CA HIS A 52 -5.77 -61.49 15.68
C HIS A 52 -5.63 -62.32 14.36
N GLY A 53 -5.96 -63.63 14.42
CA GLY A 53 -5.64 -64.71 13.46
C GLY A 53 -6.54 -64.92 12.20
N PRO A 54 -6.52 -66.09 11.51
CA PRO A 54 -6.21 -66.21 10.07
C PRO A 54 -7.35 -66.31 9.03
N ASP A 55 -8.63 -66.02 9.33
CA ASP A 55 -9.75 -66.54 8.51
C ASP A 55 -10.54 -65.57 7.61
N SER A 56 -10.03 -64.39 7.22
CA SER A 56 -10.97 -63.34 6.76
C SER A 56 -10.60 -62.42 5.55
N SER A 57 -9.63 -62.81 4.72
CA SER A 57 -8.92 -62.03 3.65
C SER A 57 -9.65 -61.25 2.50
N PHE A 58 -10.98 -61.06 2.43
CA PHE A 58 -11.67 -60.72 1.15
C PHE A 58 -12.12 -59.25 0.91
N SER A 59 -12.52 -58.48 1.93
CA SER A 59 -13.30 -57.23 1.71
C SER A 59 -12.50 -55.96 1.39
N ILE A 60 -11.29 -55.76 1.95
CA ILE A 60 -10.51 -54.52 1.73
C ILE A 60 -9.77 -54.52 0.36
N LYS A 61 -9.41 -55.70 -0.16
CA LYS A 61 -8.90 -55.85 -1.54
C LYS A 61 -9.89 -55.37 -2.60
N ARG A 62 -11.20 -55.38 -2.30
CA ARG A 62 -12.25 -54.88 -3.18
C ARG A 62 -12.19 -53.34 -3.29
N VAL A 63 -12.13 -52.63 -2.15
CA VAL A 63 -11.98 -51.16 -2.12
C VAL A 63 -10.73 -50.72 -2.89
N MET A 64 -9.61 -51.41 -2.69
CA MET A 64 -8.31 -51.08 -3.28
C MET A 64 -8.24 -51.31 -4.80
N ARG A 65 -8.96 -52.31 -5.33
CA ARG A 65 -9.05 -52.51 -6.79
C ARG A 65 -9.93 -51.47 -7.47
N THR A 66 -10.88 -50.91 -6.73
CA THR A 66 -11.83 -49.92 -7.24
C THR A 66 -11.28 -48.50 -7.16
N VAL A 67 -10.40 -48.21 -6.20
CA VAL A 67 -9.83 -46.87 -5.98
C VAL A 67 -8.31 -46.95 -5.99
N SER A 68 -7.65 -46.31 -6.96
CA SER A 68 -6.19 -46.24 -7.09
C SER A 68 -5.53 -45.53 -5.88
N ALA A 69 -5.30 -46.25 -4.78
CA ALA A 69 -4.82 -45.73 -3.50
C ALA A 69 -3.33 -46.07 -3.20
N ALA A 70 -2.64 -45.22 -2.43
CA ALA A 70 -1.25 -45.41 -2.01
C ALA A 70 -1.19 -45.80 -0.52
N PHE A 71 -0.56 -46.94 -0.19
CA PHE A 71 -0.59 -47.49 1.16
C PHE A 71 0.65 -47.09 1.97
N LEU A 72 0.47 -46.67 3.22
CA LEU A 72 1.55 -46.43 4.20
C LEU A 72 1.21 -47.12 5.52
N VAL A 73 1.75 -48.32 5.75
CA VAL A 73 1.63 -49.01 7.06
C VAL A 73 2.62 -48.42 8.04
N PHE A 74 2.15 -48.04 9.23
CA PHE A 74 3.02 -47.60 10.31
C PHE A 74 3.18 -48.70 11.36
N SER A 75 4.43 -49.15 11.52
CA SER A 75 4.92 -49.84 12.72
C SER A 75 5.85 -48.87 13.42
N ARG A 76 5.51 -48.46 14.66
CA ARG A 76 6.23 -47.70 15.74
C ARG A 76 7.41 -46.74 15.45
N SER A 77 7.86 -46.52 14.21
CA SER A 77 8.94 -45.61 13.82
C SER A 77 8.38 -44.50 12.94
N GLY A 78 8.49 -43.26 13.43
CA GLY A 78 7.93 -42.07 12.81
C GLY A 78 8.47 -41.81 11.41
N PHE A 79 7.57 -41.77 10.43
CA PHE A 79 7.80 -41.14 9.14
C PHE A 79 6.95 -39.88 9.04
N HIS A 80 7.55 -38.79 8.58
CA HIS A 80 6.83 -37.58 8.21
C HIS A 80 6.42 -37.65 6.74
N LEU A 81 5.16 -37.34 6.42
CA LEU A 81 4.72 -37.10 5.05
C LEU A 81 5.36 -35.78 4.55
N ALA A 82 6.54 -35.88 3.94
CA ALA A 82 7.11 -34.80 3.13
C ALA A 82 6.12 -34.43 2.00
N PRO A 83 6.13 -33.20 1.47
CA PRO A 83 4.94 -32.54 0.96
C PRO A 83 4.46 -33.19 -0.34
N LEU A 84 3.57 -34.17 -0.22
CA LEU A 84 2.64 -34.52 -1.28
C LEU A 84 1.79 -33.26 -1.51
N THR A 85 2.06 -32.60 -2.61
CA THR A 85 1.57 -31.27 -2.93
C THR A 85 0.05 -31.26 -3.06
N GLY A 86 -0.60 -30.62 -2.09
CA GLY A 86 -1.93 -30.02 -2.22
C GLY A 86 -3.09 -30.89 -1.79
N GLY A 87 -3.71 -30.54 -0.66
CA GLY A 87 -5.16 -30.47 -0.36
C GLY A 87 -6.10 -31.65 -0.66
N GLU A 88 -5.64 -32.73 -1.26
CA GLU A 88 -6.47 -33.79 -1.84
C GLU A 88 -6.02 -35.18 -1.34
N ILE A 89 -5.57 -35.24 -0.08
CA ILE A 89 -5.26 -36.48 0.62
C ILE A 89 -6.44 -36.84 1.50
N LEU A 90 -6.94 -38.06 1.35
CA LEU A 90 -7.90 -38.67 2.26
C LEU A 90 -7.15 -39.62 3.18
N LEU A 91 -7.14 -39.34 4.48
CA LEU A 91 -6.51 -40.20 5.47
C LEU A 91 -7.57 -41.08 6.14
N MET A 92 -7.31 -42.37 6.25
CA MET A 92 -8.21 -43.32 6.90
C MET A 92 -7.49 -44.03 8.04
N ALA A 93 -8.09 -44.07 9.22
CA ALA A 93 -7.49 -44.71 10.40
C ALA A 93 -8.52 -45.55 11.16
N ILE A 94 -8.14 -46.77 11.56
CA ILE A 94 -8.98 -47.65 12.38
C ILE A 94 -8.71 -47.37 13.86
N ILE A 95 -9.78 -47.23 14.64
CA ILE A 95 -9.74 -46.94 16.07
C ILE A 95 -10.65 -47.88 16.87
N ASN A 96 -10.19 -48.23 18.07
CA ASN A 96 -10.91 -48.89 19.13
C ASN A 96 -10.76 -48.08 20.43
N ARG A 97 -11.48 -48.48 21.50
CA ARG A 97 -11.47 -47.73 22.77
C ARG A 97 -10.07 -47.54 23.38
N ASN A 98 -9.16 -48.49 23.15
CA ASN A 98 -7.84 -48.51 23.79
C ASN A 98 -6.77 -47.73 23.00
N ASN A 99 -6.95 -47.57 21.68
CA ASN A 99 -5.97 -46.94 20.81
C ASN A 99 -6.43 -45.58 20.24
N ALA A 100 -7.66 -45.12 20.49
CA ALA A 100 -8.21 -43.93 19.86
C ALA A 100 -7.34 -42.67 20.03
N LEU A 101 -6.88 -42.38 21.25
CA LEU A 101 -6.02 -41.21 21.51
C LEU A 101 -4.65 -41.33 20.83
N THR A 102 -4.03 -42.51 20.90
CA THR A 102 -2.76 -42.77 20.22
C THR A 102 -2.92 -42.63 18.71
N ALA A 103 -4.06 -43.08 18.17
CA ALA A 103 -4.36 -43.00 16.76
C ALA A 103 -4.57 -41.58 16.28
N GLN A 104 -5.30 -40.80 17.06
CA GLN A 104 -5.47 -39.38 16.83
C GLN A 104 -4.12 -38.64 16.85
N GLN A 105 -3.24 -38.93 17.81
CA GLN A 105 -1.94 -38.27 17.91
C GLN A 105 -1.04 -38.60 16.71
N ILE A 106 -0.99 -39.86 16.27
CA ILE A 106 -0.23 -40.26 15.09
C ILE A 106 -0.79 -39.57 13.84
N VAL A 107 -2.11 -39.54 13.67
CA VAL A 107 -2.75 -38.83 12.55
C VAL A 107 -2.43 -37.34 12.62
N TRP A 108 -2.41 -36.75 13.81
CA TRP A 108 -2.05 -35.36 14.02
C TRP A 108 -0.60 -35.07 13.62
N ASP A 109 0.35 -35.87 14.09
CA ASP A 109 1.78 -35.77 13.73
C ASP A 109 1.98 -35.94 12.20
N LEU A 110 1.20 -36.82 11.56
CA LEU A 110 1.24 -37.03 10.11
C LEU A 110 0.70 -35.85 9.32
N LEU A 111 -0.29 -35.14 9.87
CA LEU A 111 -0.97 -34.03 9.23
C LEU A 111 -0.33 -32.67 9.53
N GLU A 112 0.84 -32.64 10.18
CA GLU A 112 1.52 -31.43 10.65
C GLU A 112 1.53 -30.30 9.60
N SER A 113 1.73 -30.63 8.31
CA SER A 113 1.76 -29.68 7.18
C SER A 113 0.46 -29.56 6.36
N ILE A 114 -0.56 -30.40 6.62
CA ILE A 114 -1.78 -30.55 5.79
C ILE A 114 -3.06 -30.77 6.64
N ARG A 115 -3.21 -30.03 7.73
CA ARG A 115 -4.30 -30.19 8.72
C ARG A 115 -5.73 -29.99 8.19
N SER A 116 -5.88 -29.36 7.03
CA SER A 116 -7.18 -29.24 6.34
C SER A 116 -7.57 -30.47 5.51
N SER A 117 -6.76 -31.52 5.51
CA SER A 117 -7.05 -32.77 4.79
C SER A 117 -8.28 -33.48 5.34
N LYS A 118 -8.93 -34.29 4.50
CA LYS A 118 -10.10 -35.07 4.91
C LYS A 118 -9.64 -36.32 5.64
N VAL A 119 -10.21 -36.59 6.81
CA VAL A 119 -9.87 -37.73 7.66
C VAL A 119 -11.13 -38.56 7.94
N ILE A 120 -11.03 -39.87 7.75
CA ILE A 120 -12.06 -40.83 8.13
C ILE A 120 -11.49 -41.72 9.24
N PHE A 121 -12.06 -41.65 10.42
CA PHE A 121 -11.81 -42.63 11.47
C PHE A 121 -12.86 -43.75 11.39
N ILE A 122 -12.43 -44.99 11.49
CA ILE A 122 -13.32 -46.15 11.49
C ILE A 122 -13.32 -46.73 12.90
N CYS A 123 -14.48 -46.73 13.53
CA CYS A 123 -14.70 -47.07 14.92
C CYS A 123 -15.22 -48.50 15.04
N GLU A 124 -14.37 -49.36 15.61
CA GLU A 124 -14.72 -50.74 15.97
C GLU A 124 -15.61 -50.78 17.23
N SER A 125 -16.24 -51.94 17.44
CA SER A 125 -17.17 -52.19 18.55
C SER A 125 -16.73 -51.63 19.92
N GLY A 126 -17.62 -50.85 20.55
CA GLY A 126 -17.41 -50.22 21.86
C GLY A 126 -16.82 -48.81 21.85
N CYS A 127 -16.34 -48.30 20.71
CA CYS A 127 -15.75 -46.96 20.61
C CYS A 127 -16.79 -45.81 20.54
N LEU A 128 -18.08 -46.10 20.33
CA LEU A 128 -19.17 -45.11 20.46
C LEU A 128 -19.24 -44.46 21.85
N SER A 129 -18.80 -45.17 22.90
CA SER A 129 -18.78 -44.66 24.27
C SER A 129 -17.83 -43.47 24.50
N ILE A 130 -16.85 -43.28 23.61
CA ILE A 130 -15.84 -42.20 23.67
C ILE A 130 -16.00 -41.19 22.54
N LEU A 131 -17.09 -41.25 21.75
CA LEU A 131 -17.30 -40.46 20.54
C LEU A 131 -17.18 -38.95 20.78
N ASP A 132 -17.91 -38.44 21.77
CA ASP A 132 -17.94 -37.00 22.08
C ASP A 132 -16.56 -36.49 22.53
N GLU A 133 -15.88 -37.25 23.40
CA GLU A 133 -14.55 -36.91 23.90
C GLU A 133 -13.52 -36.96 22.77
N PHE A 134 -13.55 -38.00 21.93
CA PHE A 134 -12.65 -38.18 20.81
C PHE A 134 -12.79 -37.06 19.77
N LEU A 135 -14.01 -36.76 19.33
CA LEU A 135 -14.25 -35.71 18.34
C LEU A 135 -13.92 -34.32 18.89
N LYS A 136 -14.10 -34.10 20.20
CA LYS A 136 -13.63 -32.89 20.88
C LYS A 136 -12.10 -32.78 20.86
N VAL A 137 -11.38 -33.86 21.16
CA VAL A 137 -9.91 -33.89 21.05
C VAL A 137 -9.47 -33.63 19.61
N CYS A 138 -10.15 -34.20 18.60
CA CYS A 138 -9.86 -33.92 17.21
C CYS A 138 -9.99 -32.41 16.88
N TRP A 139 -11.03 -31.75 17.38
CA TRP A 139 -11.21 -30.32 17.23
C TRP A 139 -10.14 -29.50 17.94
N ASP A 140 -9.83 -29.84 19.20
CA ASP A 140 -8.82 -29.14 20.01
C ASP A 140 -7.42 -29.25 19.35
N SER A 141 -7.19 -30.32 18.60
CA SER A 141 -5.96 -30.54 17.80
C SER A 141 -6.01 -29.95 16.37
N ASP A 142 -6.88 -28.98 16.10
CA ASP A 142 -6.98 -28.27 14.80
C ASP A 142 -7.38 -29.12 13.59
N MET A 143 -7.93 -30.32 13.78
CA MET A 143 -8.54 -31.06 12.69
C MET A 143 -9.95 -30.49 12.43
N SER A 144 -10.30 -30.20 11.18
CA SER A 144 -11.61 -29.64 10.83
C SER A 144 -12.48 -30.60 10.01
N ASN A 145 -11.84 -31.41 9.19
CA ASN A 145 -12.48 -32.26 8.19
C ASN A 145 -12.41 -33.73 8.62
N VAL A 146 -13.03 -34.04 9.76
CA VAL A 146 -13.07 -35.38 10.34
C VAL A 146 -14.47 -35.97 10.21
N VAL A 147 -14.52 -37.21 9.74
CA VAL A 147 -15.71 -38.07 9.70
C VAL A 147 -15.38 -39.35 10.45
N MET A 148 -16.34 -39.89 11.19
CA MET A 148 -16.20 -41.13 11.92
C MET A 148 -17.28 -42.11 11.46
N LEU A 149 -16.87 -43.32 11.11
CA LEU A 149 -17.73 -44.42 10.69
C LEU A 149 -17.79 -45.44 11.82
N ALA A 150 -18.96 -45.67 12.41
CA ALA A 150 -19.15 -46.65 13.47
C ALA A 150 -19.80 -47.94 12.97
N GLU A 151 -19.37 -49.08 13.50
CA GLU A 151 -19.88 -50.42 13.21
C GLU A 151 -21.22 -50.75 13.88
N ASP A 152 -22.06 -51.50 13.15
CA ASP A 152 -23.26 -52.23 13.57
C ASP A 152 -24.29 -51.49 14.46
N PRO A 153 -25.29 -50.78 13.86
CA PRO A 153 -25.46 -50.48 12.44
C PRO A 153 -24.50 -49.39 11.97
N VAL A 154 -24.23 -49.34 10.65
CA VAL A 154 -23.35 -48.30 10.07
C VAL A 154 -23.89 -46.91 10.38
N GLN A 155 -23.15 -46.15 11.17
CA GLN A 155 -23.48 -44.78 11.51
C GLN A 155 -22.33 -43.85 11.14
N ILE A 156 -22.67 -42.70 10.56
CA ILE A 156 -21.71 -41.70 10.14
C ILE A 156 -21.81 -40.50 11.07
N PHE A 157 -20.71 -40.12 11.70
CA PHE A 157 -20.63 -38.99 12.61
C PHE A 157 -19.62 -37.96 12.12
N THR A 158 -19.90 -36.70 12.41
CA THR A 158 -18.91 -35.61 12.39
C THR A 158 -19.17 -34.71 13.59
N TYR A 159 -18.38 -33.66 13.75
CA TYR A 159 -18.65 -32.61 14.74
C TYR A 159 -18.75 -31.24 14.09
N ASN A 160 -19.61 -30.39 14.63
CA ASN A 160 -19.61 -28.96 14.40
C ASN A 160 -19.42 -28.23 15.75
N PRO A 161 -18.24 -27.63 15.99
CA PRO A 161 -17.92 -26.99 17.27
C PRO A 161 -18.73 -25.72 17.55
N PHE A 162 -19.43 -25.20 16.53
CA PHE A 162 -20.27 -24.01 16.64
C PHE A 162 -21.73 -24.37 16.94
N GLU A 163 -22.10 -25.65 16.91
CA GLU A 163 -23.46 -26.13 17.16
C GLU A 163 -23.56 -26.90 18.47
N ILE A 164 -24.74 -26.89 19.08
CA ILE A 164 -25.08 -27.72 20.23
C ILE A 164 -26.25 -28.62 19.80
N PRO A 165 -26.10 -29.95 19.79
CA PRO A 165 -24.93 -30.74 20.22
C PRO A 165 -23.73 -30.67 19.26
N LEU A 166 -22.51 -30.83 19.80
CA LEU A 166 -21.24 -30.84 19.06
C LEU A 166 -21.22 -31.91 17.97
N VAL A 167 -21.68 -33.11 18.29
CA VAL A 167 -21.64 -34.27 17.41
C VAL A 167 -22.90 -34.32 16.57
N ARG A 168 -22.71 -34.50 15.25
CA ARG A 168 -23.77 -34.58 14.26
C ARG A 168 -23.78 -35.95 13.62
N ASN A 169 -24.94 -36.60 13.67
CA ASN A 169 -25.17 -37.84 12.95
C ASN A 169 -25.56 -37.52 11.49
N LEU A 170 -24.74 -37.99 10.55
CA LEU A 170 -24.87 -37.81 9.10
C LEU A 170 -25.28 -39.10 8.38
N THR A 171 -25.73 -40.14 9.09
CA THR A 171 -26.09 -41.44 8.50
C THR A 171 -27.16 -41.34 7.41
N THR A 172 -28.05 -40.35 7.48
CA THR A 172 -29.10 -40.12 6.48
C THR A 172 -28.64 -39.28 5.27
N THR A 173 -27.38 -38.84 5.24
CA THR A 173 -26.84 -37.98 4.19
C THR A 173 -26.66 -38.78 2.90
N LYS A 174 -27.32 -38.35 1.83
CA LYS A 174 -27.32 -39.06 0.53
C LYS A 174 -26.12 -38.74 -0.36
N ASN A 175 -25.47 -37.60 -0.14
CA ASN A 175 -24.35 -37.16 -0.96
C ASN A 175 -23.06 -37.25 -0.13
N PRO A 176 -22.09 -38.11 -0.51
CA PRO A 176 -20.84 -38.25 0.22
C PRO A 176 -20.01 -36.95 0.32
N LEU A 177 -20.20 -35.99 -0.60
CA LEU A 177 -19.53 -34.70 -0.54
C LEU A 177 -19.98 -33.87 0.68
N ASP A 178 -21.20 -34.07 1.16
CA ASP A 178 -21.76 -33.35 2.31
C ASP A 178 -21.22 -33.88 3.64
N LEU A 179 -20.52 -35.03 3.65
CA LEU A 179 -19.85 -35.55 4.86
C LEU A 179 -18.72 -34.65 5.35
N PHE A 180 -18.06 -33.96 4.42
CA PHE A 180 -16.99 -32.99 4.68
C PHE A 180 -17.44 -31.56 4.36
N TYR A 181 -18.69 -31.23 4.67
CA TYR A 181 -19.22 -29.90 4.43
C TYR A 181 -18.37 -28.82 5.11
N ASN A 182 -18.38 -27.62 4.55
CA ASN A 182 -17.62 -26.51 5.10
C ASN A 182 -18.30 -25.99 6.39
N LYS A 183 -17.79 -26.42 7.54
CA LYS A 183 -18.24 -26.03 8.89
C LYS A 183 -18.04 -24.53 9.18
N PHE A 184 -17.21 -23.85 8.39
CA PHE A 184 -16.83 -22.46 8.59
C PHE A 184 -17.69 -21.47 7.81
N LEU A 185 -18.78 -21.93 7.19
CA LEU A 185 -19.71 -21.03 6.52
C LEU A 185 -20.44 -20.12 7.50
N ASP A 186 -20.75 -20.64 8.69
CA ASP A 186 -21.43 -19.96 9.80
C ASP A 186 -20.78 -20.38 11.12
N LEU A 187 -20.23 -19.41 11.83
CA LEU A 187 -19.56 -19.59 13.12
C LEU A 187 -20.48 -19.37 14.32
N GLN A 188 -21.80 -19.23 14.11
CA GLN A 188 -22.80 -19.15 15.18
C GLN A 188 -22.51 -18.10 16.28
N GLY A 189 -21.84 -17.00 15.91
CA GLY A 189 -21.48 -15.91 16.81
C GLY A 189 -20.20 -16.13 17.60
N GLU A 190 -19.38 -17.13 17.27
CA GLU A 190 -18.13 -17.43 18.00
C GLU A 190 -17.23 -16.19 18.20
N PRO A 191 -16.65 -16.03 19.39
CA PRO A 191 -15.61 -15.04 19.66
C PRO A 191 -14.41 -15.15 18.71
N PHE A 192 -14.13 -14.08 17.99
CA PHE A 192 -12.97 -13.96 17.11
C PHE A 192 -12.02 -12.88 17.65
N ARG A 193 -10.94 -13.26 18.35
CA ARG A 193 -10.04 -12.32 19.01
C ARG A 193 -9.04 -11.76 18.01
N VAL A 194 -8.98 -10.44 17.96
CA VAL A 194 -8.27 -9.72 16.91
C VAL A 194 -7.51 -8.53 17.49
N ILE A 195 -6.30 -8.32 16.98
CA ILE A 195 -5.53 -7.10 17.20
C ILE A 195 -5.56 -6.26 15.94
N PHE A 196 -5.74 -4.95 16.10
CA PHE A 196 -5.66 -3.97 15.02
C PHE A 196 -4.42 -3.12 15.21
N GLU A 197 -3.52 -3.14 14.22
CA GLU A 197 -2.46 -2.15 14.17
C GLU A 197 -3.04 -0.82 13.68
N GLU A 198 -2.86 0.24 14.49
CA GLU A 198 -3.28 1.59 14.12
C GLU A 198 -2.39 2.13 12.99
N PHE A 199 -2.83 1.91 11.75
CA PHE A 199 -2.12 2.27 10.53
C PHE A 199 -3.05 3.01 9.56
N SER A 200 -3.56 4.17 9.96
CA SER A 200 -4.45 4.96 9.11
C SER A 200 -3.73 5.46 7.83
N PRO A 201 -4.34 5.32 6.63
CA PRO A 201 -5.76 5.06 6.40
C PRO A 201 -6.15 3.60 6.18
N HIS A 202 -5.23 2.64 6.30
CA HIS A 202 -5.49 1.23 5.97
C HIS A 202 -6.36 0.54 7.04
N ALA A 203 -6.01 0.71 8.31
CA ALA A 203 -6.77 0.19 9.45
C ALA A 203 -6.68 1.19 10.61
N PHE A 204 -7.82 1.50 11.23
CA PHE A 204 -7.87 2.34 12.42
C PHE A 204 -9.15 2.09 13.22
N LEU A 205 -9.09 2.30 14.53
CA LEU A 205 -10.23 2.22 15.43
C LEU A 205 -10.72 3.62 15.79
N TYR A 206 -12.03 3.83 15.83
CA TYR A 206 -12.62 5.11 16.21
C TYR A 206 -13.98 4.92 16.89
N THR A 207 -14.39 5.91 17.68
CA THR A 207 -15.74 5.92 18.26
C THR A 207 -16.70 6.56 17.27
N ASN A 208 -17.76 5.85 16.90
CA ASN A 208 -18.78 6.38 16.01
C ASN A 208 -19.69 7.40 16.72
N ARG A 209 -20.60 8.04 15.98
CA ARG A 209 -21.54 9.02 16.56
C ARG A 209 -22.51 8.46 17.60
N LYS A 210 -22.68 7.13 17.65
CA LYS A 210 -23.51 6.41 18.63
C LYS A 210 -22.73 6.04 19.90
N GLY A 211 -21.43 6.38 19.98
CA GLY A 211 -20.58 6.02 21.10
C GLY A 211 -19.99 4.61 21.02
N GLU A 212 -20.18 3.90 19.92
CA GLU A 212 -19.72 2.51 19.74
C GLU A 212 -18.33 2.48 19.08
N LEU A 213 -17.53 1.47 19.42
CA LEU A 213 -16.25 1.22 18.77
C LEU A 213 -16.50 0.76 17.32
N ALA A 214 -15.89 1.45 16.36
CA ALA A 214 -15.98 1.15 14.95
C ALA A 214 -14.60 0.98 14.32
N VAL A 215 -14.55 0.16 13.27
CA VAL A 215 -13.36 -0.11 12.47
C VAL A 215 -13.44 0.68 11.17
N GLY A 216 -12.36 1.39 10.85
CA GLY A 216 -12.20 2.15 9.61
C GLY A 216 -11.04 1.67 8.76
N GLY A 217 -10.99 2.17 7.52
CA GLY A 217 -9.98 1.82 6.53
C GLY A 217 -10.27 0.50 5.81
N PHE A 218 -9.74 0.32 4.60
CA PHE A 218 -10.08 -0.85 3.79
C PHE A 218 -9.63 -2.16 4.44
N SER A 219 -8.45 -2.18 5.07
CA SER A 219 -7.86 -3.37 5.66
C SER A 219 -8.72 -3.85 6.83
N GLY A 220 -9.18 -2.91 7.67
CA GLY A 220 -10.09 -3.23 8.75
C GLY A 220 -11.52 -3.56 8.30
N ARG A 221 -12.00 -2.92 7.23
CA ARG A 221 -13.29 -3.26 6.62
C ARG A 221 -13.28 -4.64 5.97
N THR A 222 -12.17 -5.08 5.36
CA THR A 222 -12.01 -6.45 4.85
C THR A 222 -12.21 -7.49 5.95
N PHE A 223 -11.57 -7.29 7.11
CA PHE A 223 -11.79 -8.14 8.28
C PHE A 223 -13.24 -8.10 8.78
N LEU A 224 -13.82 -6.90 8.87
CA LEU A 224 -15.18 -6.73 9.37
C LEU A 224 -16.24 -7.37 8.45
N THR A 225 -16.04 -7.32 7.13
CA THR A 225 -16.94 -8.01 6.19
C THR A 225 -16.76 -9.51 6.24
N TYR A 226 -15.55 -10.00 6.54
CA TYR A 226 -15.32 -11.42 6.73
C TYR A 226 -16.07 -11.96 7.94
N THR A 227 -15.86 -11.34 9.10
CA THR A 227 -16.53 -11.74 10.36
C THR A 227 -18.04 -11.69 10.23
N ARG A 228 -18.60 -10.65 9.58
CA ARG A 228 -20.05 -10.60 9.28
C ARG A 228 -20.52 -11.69 8.34
N LYS A 229 -19.77 -11.97 7.27
CA LYS A 229 -20.11 -13.04 6.29
C LYS A 229 -20.11 -14.42 6.95
N ARG A 230 -19.25 -14.63 7.95
CA ARG A 230 -19.10 -15.89 8.67
C ARG A 230 -19.87 -15.93 10.00
N ASN A 231 -20.68 -14.92 10.32
CA ASN A 231 -21.38 -14.82 11.60
C ASN A 231 -20.44 -15.02 12.82
N ALA A 232 -19.30 -14.32 12.83
CA ALA A 232 -18.34 -14.32 13.94
C ALA A 232 -18.44 -13.01 14.74
N THR A 233 -18.20 -13.08 16.05
CA THR A 233 -18.21 -11.92 16.94
C THR A 233 -16.79 -11.42 17.21
N PRO A 234 -16.34 -10.30 16.61
CA PRO A 234 -14.98 -9.81 16.82
C PRO A 234 -14.77 -9.29 18.25
N ILE A 235 -13.70 -9.77 18.90
CA ILE A 235 -13.21 -9.29 20.20
C ILE A 235 -11.89 -8.53 19.98
N TYR A 236 -11.92 -7.22 20.19
CA TYR A 236 -10.75 -6.36 20.01
C TYR A 236 -9.83 -6.43 21.22
N LEU A 237 -8.66 -7.01 21.06
CA LEU A 237 -7.63 -7.06 22.10
C LEU A 237 -6.76 -5.79 22.07
N GLN A 238 -6.37 -5.33 23.26
CA GLN A 238 -5.39 -4.27 23.42
C GLN A 238 -4.00 -4.85 23.66
N TYR A 239 -2.97 -4.14 23.22
CA TYR A 239 -1.57 -4.54 23.40
C TYR A 239 -0.71 -3.34 23.85
N LYS A 240 0.41 -3.61 24.52
CA LYS A 240 1.36 -2.59 24.97
C LYS A 240 2.27 -2.17 23.81
N LYS A 241 2.20 -0.88 23.45
CA LYS A 241 2.91 -0.32 22.29
C LYS A 241 4.44 -0.45 22.28
N ASN A 242 5.09 -0.68 23.42
CA ASN A 242 6.55 -0.62 23.51
C ASN A 242 7.26 -1.82 22.88
N ASP A 243 6.59 -2.97 22.73
CA ASP A 243 7.12 -4.14 22.02
C ASP A 243 6.02 -4.98 21.36
N TYR A 244 5.34 -4.36 20.40
CA TYR A 244 4.13 -4.94 19.80
C TYR A 244 4.36 -6.26 19.06
N ARG A 245 5.56 -6.47 18.49
CA ARG A 245 5.84 -7.70 17.70
C ARG A 245 5.98 -8.91 18.60
N THR A 246 6.81 -8.80 19.64
CA THR A 246 7.01 -9.87 20.62
C THR A 246 5.70 -10.21 21.32
N GLU A 247 4.90 -9.19 21.66
CA GLU A 247 3.59 -9.41 22.30
C GLU A 247 2.60 -10.13 21.37
N ILE A 248 2.48 -9.71 20.10
CA ILE A 248 1.63 -10.38 19.12
C ILE A 248 2.10 -11.82 18.89
N SER A 249 3.41 -12.06 18.77
CA SER A 249 3.99 -13.39 18.59
C SER A 249 3.67 -14.31 19.78
N ASN A 250 3.81 -13.81 21.01
CA ASN A 250 3.46 -14.55 22.22
C ASN A 250 1.96 -14.88 22.29
N LEU A 251 1.09 -13.95 21.88
CA LEU A 251 -0.36 -14.16 21.84
C LEU A 251 -0.80 -15.16 20.78
N PHE A 252 -0.08 -15.25 19.66
CA PHE A 252 -0.27 -16.34 18.69
C PHE A 252 0.22 -17.67 19.26
N GLY A 253 1.41 -17.70 19.85
CA GLY A 253 2.02 -18.92 20.41
C GLY A 253 1.21 -19.55 21.55
N ASN A 254 0.51 -18.74 22.36
CA ASN A 254 -0.34 -19.24 23.44
C ASN A 254 -1.83 -19.44 23.03
N GLY A 255 -2.19 -19.23 21.77
CA GLY A 255 -3.55 -19.43 21.25
C GLY A 255 -4.59 -18.40 21.73
N SER A 256 -4.17 -17.26 22.27
CA SER A 256 -5.07 -16.19 22.74
C SER A 256 -5.45 -15.18 21.65
N LEU A 257 -4.87 -15.30 20.45
CA LEU A 257 -5.10 -14.42 19.32
C LEU A 257 -5.29 -15.22 18.03
N GLU A 258 -6.38 -14.93 17.30
CA GLU A 258 -6.64 -15.54 15.99
C GLU A 258 -6.01 -14.75 14.84
N MET A 259 -6.07 -13.41 14.89
CA MET A 259 -5.59 -12.55 13.80
C MET A 259 -5.03 -11.21 14.28
N ALA A 260 -3.97 -10.75 13.63
CA ALA A 260 -3.46 -9.39 13.71
C ALA A 260 -3.65 -8.69 12.36
N VAL A 261 -4.51 -7.68 12.34
CA VAL A 261 -4.91 -6.96 11.13
C VAL A 261 -3.89 -5.87 10.81
N HIS A 262 -3.36 -5.94 9.59
CA HIS A 262 -2.52 -4.93 8.96
C HIS A 262 -1.16 -4.73 9.62
N ILE A 263 -0.44 -5.83 9.84
CA ILE A 263 0.92 -5.79 10.39
C ILE A 263 1.98 -5.90 9.31
N PRO A 264 3.17 -5.29 9.47
CA PRO A 264 4.25 -5.44 8.50
C PRO A 264 4.74 -6.90 8.45
N VAL A 265 5.08 -7.36 7.25
CA VAL A 265 5.69 -8.68 7.06
C VAL A 265 7.11 -8.68 7.64
N ALA A 266 7.38 -9.60 8.56
CA ALA A 266 8.67 -9.83 9.22
C ALA A 266 9.08 -11.31 9.06
N PRO A 267 9.79 -11.68 7.98
CA PRO A 267 10.02 -13.08 7.58
C PRO A 267 10.81 -13.94 8.59
N GLU A 268 11.26 -13.38 9.70
CA GLU A 268 12.15 -14.02 10.67
C GLU A 268 11.42 -14.72 11.83
N ASP A 269 10.11 -14.52 12.02
CA ASP A 269 9.40 -15.11 13.16
C ASP A 269 8.57 -16.34 12.77
N PRO A 270 8.78 -17.49 13.47
CA PRO A 270 8.22 -18.79 13.10
C PRO A 270 6.76 -18.98 13.53
N ASN A 271 6.20 -18.09 14.37
CA ASN A 271 4.89 -18.29 15.00
C ASN A 271 3.70 -17.86 14.13
N PHE A 272 3.93 -17.30 12.94
CA PHE A 272 2.87 -16.76 12.08
C PHE A 272 3.06 -17.06 10.59
N ILE A 273 1.97 -16.87 9.85
CA ILE A 273 1.94 -16.99 8.39
C ILE A 273 1.72 -15.63 7.73
N TYR A 274 2.43 -15.40 6.62
CA TYR A 274 2.39 -14.16 5.85
C TYR A 274 1.59 -14.20 4.54
N ASP A 275 0.96 -15.32 4.24
CA ASP A 275 0.35 -15.60 2.92
C ASP A 275 -0.81 -14.66 2.54
N ASN A 276 -1.33 -13.88 3.49
CA ASN A 276 -2.46 -12.96 3.32
C ASN A 276 -2.03 -11.49 3.17
N ILE A 277 -1.23 -11.19 2.15
CA ILE A 277 -0.77 -9.82 1.90
C ILE A 277 -1.98 -8.90 1.61
N ALA A 278 -2.17 -7.91 2.48
CA ALA A 278 -3.28 -6.96 2.40
C ALA A 278 -2.92 -5.73 1.53
N SER A 279 -1.68 -5.25 1.60
CA SER A 279 -1.22 -4.15 0.75
C SER A 279 0.30 -3.97 0.74
N TYR A 280 0.75 -3.17 -0.22
CA TYR A 280 2.11 -2.69 -0.31
C TYR A 280 2.15 -1.18 -0.13
N VAL A 281 3.16 -0.70 0.59
CA VAL A 281 3.46 0.74 0.74
C VAL A 281 4.93 0.98 0.41
N LYS A 282 5.22 2.19 -0.09
CA LYS A 282 6.57 2.60 -0.48
C LYS A 282 7.11 3.61 0.52
N TRP A 283 8.40 3.54 0.83
CA TRP A 283 9.03 4.48 1.75
C TRP A 283 9.58 5.68 0.97
N CYS A 284 8.92 6.83 1.09
CA CYS A 284 9.07 7.97 0.20
C CYS A 284 9.45 9.25 0.94
N ALA A 285 10.01 10.21 0.18
CA ALA A 285 10.39 11.52 0.68
C ALA A 285 9.20 12.49 0.67
N LEU A 286 8.90 13.08 1.83
CA LEU A 286 8.04 14.25 1.95
C LEU A 286 8.93 15.49 2.03
N VAL A 287 8.89 16.33 0.99
CA VAL A 287 9.79 17.48 0.87
C VAL A 287 9.06 18.79 1.15
N PRO A 288 9.77 19.87 1.54
CA PRO A 288 9.16 21.19 1.63
C PRO A 288 8.53 21.61 0.31
N ALA A 289 7.33 22.17 0.37
CA ALA A 289 6.68 22.72 -0.82
C ALA A 289 7.48 23.92 -1.36
N PRO A 290 7.47 24.16 -2.68
CA PRO A 290 8.06 25.37 -3.25
C PRO A 290 7.41 26.60 -2.62
N LYS A 291 8.20 27.64 -2.38
CA LYS A 291 7.67 28.89 -1.83
C LYS A 291 7.03 29.71 -2.95
N LYS A 292 6.02 30.49 -2.58
CA LYS A 292 5.41 31.46 -3.49
C LYS A 292 6.41 32.56 -3.78
N ILE A 293 6.60 32.89 -5.05
CA ILE A 293 7.44 34.02 -5.45
C ILE A 293 6.74 35.31 -4.97
N PRO A 294 7.48 36.25 -4.36
CA PRO A 294 6.90 37.51 -3.92
C PRO A 294 6.18 38.24 -5.05
N ILE A 295 4.94 38.63 -4.78
CA ILE A 295 4.00 39.16 -5.79
C ILE A 295 4.54 40.39 -6.53
N TYR A 296 5.33 41.24 -5.87
CA TYR A 296 5.93 42.43 -6.49
C TYR A 296 6.92 42.10 -7.62
N LEU A 297 7.45 40.86 -7.68
CA LEU A 297 8.33 40.42 -8.75
C LEU A 297 7.57 39.98 -10.01
N ASN A 298 6.24 39.79 -9.95
CA ASN A 298 5.45 39.30 -11.06
C ASN A 298 5.54 40.18 -12.33
N PHE A 299 5.97 41.43 -12.21
CA PHE A 299 6.16 42.34 -13.35
C PHE A 299 7.48 42.12 -14.12
N VAL A 300 8.47 41.46 -13.51
CA VAL A 300 9.77 41.17 -14.14
C VAL A 300 9.84 39.72 -14.63
N GLN A 301 9.08 38.83 -13.98
CA GLN A 301 8.97 37.41 -14.34
C GLN A 301 8.46 37.08 -15.77
N PRO A 302 7.65 37.90 -16.49
CA PRO A 302 7.06 37.52 -17.78
C PRO A 302 8.07 37.07 -18.84
N PHE A 303 9.29 37.59 -18.76
CA PHE A 303 10.39 37.22 -19.64
C PHE A 303 11.56 36.65 -18.83
N GLN A 304 12.23 35.66 -19.41
CA GLN A 304 13.48 35.13 -18.88
C GLN A 304 14.61 36.16 -19.05
N ASP A 305 15.68 36.01 -18.27
CA ASP A 305 16.83 36.91 -18.28
C ASP A 305 17.44 37.08 -19.69
N ASP A 306 17.48 35.99 -20.46
CA ASP A 306 17.97 36.01 -21.84
C ASP A 306 17.10 36.89 -22.76
N VAL A 307 15.79 36.88 -22.57
CA VAL A 307 14.86 37.70 -23.35
C VAL A 307 14.99 39.17 -22.95
N TRP A 308 15.15 39.47 -21.66
CA TRP A 308 15.46 40.83 -21.20
C TRP A 308 16.78 41.34 -21.79
N ALA A 309 17.82 40.50 -21.82
CA ALA A 309 19.08 40.84 -22.46
C ALA A 309 18.88 41.12 -23.96
N LEU A 310 18.14 40.28 -24.68
CA LEU A 310 17.81 40.49 -26.10
C LEU A 310 17.02 41.79 -26.35
N ILE A 311 16.12 42.18 -25.44
CA ILE A 311 15.42 43.47 -25.53
C ILE A 311 16.41 44.63 -25.42
N ILE A 312 17.34 44.57 -24.47
CA ILE A 312 18.37 45.60 -24.29
C ILE A 312 19.27 45.67 -25.53
N PHE A 313 19.74 44.53 -26.03
CA PHE A 313 20.54 44.47 -27.27
C PHE A 313 19.76 44.97 -28.49
N GLY A 314 18.48 44.63 -28.61
CA GLY A 314 17.59 45.12 -29.66
C GLY A 314 17.37 46.63 -29.60
N MET A 315 17.31 47.21 -28.40
CA MET A 315 17.22 48.65 -28.20
C MET A 315 18.51 49.37 -28.62
N ILE A 316 19.68 48.83 -28.28
CA ILE A 316 20.97 49.36 -28.72
C ILE A 316 21.10 49.26 -30.24
N TYR A 317 20.77 48.09 -30.80
CA TYR A 317 20.81 47.84 -32.24
C TYR A 317 19.90 48.80 -33.01
N SER A 318 18.63 48.93 -32.62
CA SER A 318 17.68 49.85 -33.25
C SER A 318 18.14 51.32 -33.16
N THR A 319 18.73 51.73 -32.03
CA THR A 319 19.32 53.06 -31.86
C THR A 319 20.45 53.32 -32.87
N LEU A 320 21.38 52.36 -33.02
CA LEU A 320 22.49 52.47 -33.96
C LEU A 320 22.02 52.50 -35.42
N VAL A 321 21.07 51.64 -35.78
CA VAL A 321 20.49 51.60 -37.13
C VAL A 321 19.80 52.93 -37.45
N LEU A 322 18.99 53.47 -36.54
CA LEU A 322 18.35 54.78 -36.73
C LEU A 322 19.37 55.92 -36.81
N HIS A 323 20.43 55.89 -35.99
CA HIS A 323 21.51 56.88 -36.04
C HIS A 323 22.25 56.86 -37.39
N ILE A 324 22.63 55.68 -37.87
CA ILE A 324 23.30 55.52 -39.16
C ILE A 324 22.38 55.93 -40.31
N ALA A 325 21.12 55.45 -40.31
CA ALA A 325 20.15 55.78 -41.35
C ALA A 325 19.88 57.29 -41.45
N THR A 326 19.77 57.98 -40.30
CA THR A 326 19.61 59.45 -40.28
C THR A 326 20.89 60.17 -40.69
N LYS A 327 22.06 59.73 -40.22
CA LYS A 327 23.34 60.33 -40.63
C LYS A 327 23.58 60.23 -42.14
N LEU A 328 23.19 59.12 -42.77
CA LEU A 328 23.30 58.91 -44.21
C LEU A 328 22.29 59.70 -45.05
N THR A 329 21.16 60.10 -44.47
CA THR A 329 20.09 60.81 -45.20
C THR A 329 20.08 62.32 -44.96
N GLU A 330 20.39 62.76 -43.75
CA GLU A 330 20.29 64.15 -43.28
C GLU A 330 21.66 64.76 -42.92
N GLY A 331 22.75 63.98 -42.96
CA GLY A 331 24.14 64.44 -42.74
C GLY A 331 24.54 64.67 -41.28
N SER A 332 23.58 64.94 -40.40
CA SER A 332 23.80 65.09 -38.95
C SER A 332 22.84 64.20 -38.16
N SER A 333 23.29 63.66 -37.03
CA SER A 333 22.46 62.81 -36.18
C SER A 333 22.95 62.85 -34.73
N SER A 334 22.01 62.98 -33.79
CA SER A 334 22.29 62.88 -32.36
C SER A 334 21.93 61.48 -31.87
N LEU A 335 22.91 60.79 -31.28
CA LEU A 335 22.72 59.43 -30.74
C LEU A 335 21.63 59.42 -29.65
N ALA A 336 21.62 60.42 -28.76
CA ALA A 336 20.68 60.49 -27.65
C ALA A 336 19.22 60.66 -28.13
N LEU A 337 18.98 61.47 -29.17
CA LEU A 337 17.64 61.62 -29.74
C LEU A 337 17.17 60.34 -30.42
N LYS A 338 18.08 59.62 -31.10
CA LYS A 338 17.74 58.34 -31.76
C LYS A 338 17.53 57.20 -30.77
N PHE A 339 18.17 57.25 -29.61
CA PHE A 339 17.87 56.37 -28.47
C PHE A 339 16.46 56.63 -27.92
N LEU A 340 16.08 57.90 -27.71
CA LEU A 340 14.73 58.23 -27.26
C LEU A 340 13.68 57.85 -28.31
N GLU A 341 14.00 57.98 -29.59
CA GLU A 341 13.14 57.54 -30.69
C GLU A 341 12.97 56.01 -30.67
N SER A 342 14.06 55.23 -30.60
CA SER A 342 13.98 53.76 -30.53
C SER A 342 13.16 53.28 -29.33
N LEU A 343 13.34 53.92 -28.16
CA LEU A 343 12.57 53.64 -26.95
C LEU A 343 11.09 53.93 -27.13
N LYS A 344 10.72 55.06 -27.73
CA LYS A 344 9.32 55.41 -28.03
C LYS A 344 8.67 54.34 -28.93
N LEU A 345 9.40 53.84 -29.92
CA LEU A 345 8.88 52.82 -30.85
C LEU A 345 8.69 51.47 -30.21
N LEU A 346 9.63 51.05 -29.35
CA LEU A 346 9.47 49.85 -28.54
C LEU A 346 8.27 49.96 -27.58
N LEU A 347 8.03 51.14 -27.00
CA LEU A 347 6.92 51.42 -26.09
C LEU A 347 5.60 51.79 -26.80
N ARG A 348 5.54 51.68 -28.14
CA ARG A 348 4.36 52.01 -28.97
C ARG A 348 3.88 53.46 -28.81
N MET A 349 4.75 54.38 -28.42
CA MET A 349 4.45 55.80 -28.36
C MET A 349 4.54 56.43 -29.76
N ALA A 350 3.59 57.30 -30.08
CA ALA A 350 3.60 58.05 -31.34
C ALA A 350 4.76 59.06 -31.36
N THR A 351 5.56 59.04 -32.42
CA THR A 351 6.58 60.04 -32.71
C THR A 351 6.00 61.03 -33.71
N ILE A 352 5.55 62.21 -33.25
CA ILE A 352 4.72 63.11 -34.07
C ILE A 352 5.54 63.96 -35.05
N GLU A 353 6.83 64.24 -34.77
CA GLU A 353 7.53 65.32 -35.47
C GLU A 353 8.31 64.91 -36.74
N HIS A 354 8.68 63.64 -36.93
CA HIS A 354 9.54 63.24 -38.07
C HIS A 354 8.78 62.72 -39.30
N TYR A 355 7.48 62.41 -39.21
CA TYR A 355 6.75 61.68 -40.28
C TYR A 355 6.38 62.49 -41.50
N ARG A 356 6.33 63.82 -41.38
CA ARG A 356 5.80 64.68 -42.46
C ARG A 356 6.77 64.86 -43.63
N LYS A 357 8.01 64.40 -43.53
CA LYS A 357 9.07 64.52 -44.56
C LYS A 357 9.79 63.20 -44.87
N ILE A 358 9.21 62.04 -44.52
CA ILE A 358 9.93 60.77 -44.58
C ILE A 358 10.19 60.28 -46.02
N ASN A 359 11.46 60.01 -46.29
CA ASN A 359 11.95 59.26 -47.45
C ASN A 359 11.56 57.77 -47.32
N LYS A 360 11.10 57.12 -48.41
CA LYS A 360 10.60 55.72 -48.38
C LYS A 360 11.56 54.72 -47.70
N LYS A 361 12.87 54.99 -47.73
CA LYS A 361 13.92 54.17 -47.09
C LYS A 361 13.84 54.12 -45.57
N TYR A 362 13.39 55.19 -44.92
CA TYR A 362 13.26 55.25 -43.45
C TYR A 362 12.09 54.37 -42.97
N TYR A 363 11.04 54.24 -43.79
CA TYR A 363 9.88 53.37 -43.51
C TYR A 363 10.28 51.88 -43.40
N PHE A 364 11.23 51.43 -44.23
CA PHE A 364 11.73 50.04 -44.19
C PHE A 364 12.52 49.70 -42.93
N VAL A 365 13.17 50.69 -42.30
CA VAL A 365 13.87 50.51 -41.01
C VAL A 365 12.89 50.62 -39.85
N PHE A 366 11.96 51.56 -39.97
CA PHE A 366 10.98 51.87 -38.95
C PHE A 366 10.00 50.73 -38.69
N LEU A 367 9.37 50.23 -39.76
CA LEU A 367 8.25 49.29 -39.67
C LEU A 367 8.64 48.00 -38.91
N PRO A 368 9.79 47.35 -39.14
CA PRO A 368 10.21 46.18 -38.38
C PRO A 368 10.42 46.48 -36.89
N ILE A 369 11.02 47.63 -36.53
CA ILE A 369 11.26 48.01 -35.13
C ILE A 369 9.92 48.22 -34.42
N PHE A 370 8.98 48.90 -35.08
CA PHE A 370 7.63 49.12 -34.55
C PHE A 370 6.85 47.80 -34.39
N LEU A 371 6.87 46.93 -35.41
CA LEU A 371 6.21 45.63 -35.33
C LEU A 371 6.81 44.75 -34.24
N PHE A 372 8.13 44.77 -34.08
CA PHE A 372 8.82 44.07 -33.00
C PHE A 372 8.38 44.58 -31.62
N GLY A 373 8.38 45.90 -31.40
CA GLY A 373 7.87 46.50 -30.16
C GLY A 373 6.40 46.18 -29.89
N LEU A 374 5.57 46.16 -30.95
CA LEU A 374 4.17 45.77 -30.87
C LEU A 374 4.02 44.32 -30.41
N ILE A 375 4.70 43.37 -31.05
CA ILE A 375 4.64 41.95 -30.68
C ILE A 375 5.15 41.76 -29.24
N LEU A 376 6.28 42.36 -28.90
CA LEU A 376 6.92 42.19 -27.59
C LEU A 376 6.04 42.73 -26.45
N SER A 377 5.46 43.92 -26.61
CA SER A 377 4.54 44.49 -25.62
C SER A 377 3.27 43.67 -25.45
N GLN A 378 2.72 43.11 -26.53
CA GLN A 378 1.54 42.26 -26.43
C GLN A 378 1.85 40.92 -25.76
N LEU A 379 2.98 40.29 -26.08
CA LEU A 379 3.44 39.09 -25.39
C LEU A 379 3.64 39.34 -23.90
N TYR A 380 4.28 40.45 -23.55
CA TYR A 380 4.47 40.85 -22.15
C TYR A 380 3.13 40.98 -21.42
N LEU A 381 2.15 41.68 -22.01
CA LEU A 381 0.82 41.87 -21.41
C LEU A 381 0.07 40.55 -21.22
N ILE A 382 0.17 39.62 -22.17
CA ILE A 382 -0.46 38.29 -22.08
C ILE A 382 0.16 37.49 -20.93
N TYR A 383 1.50 37.42 -20.85
CA TYR A 383 2.18 36.72 -19.77
C TYR A 383 1.93 37.38 -18.41
N LEU A 384 1.96 38.70 -18.34
CA LEU A 384 1.66 39.44 -17.12
C LEU A 384 0.22 39.17 -16.64
N ALA A 385 -0.77 39.18 -17.52
CA ALA A 385 -2.15 38.84 -17.17
C ALA A 385 -2.26 37.41 -16.59
N SER A 386 -1.53 36.44 -17.16
CA SER A 386 -1.44 35.07 -16.64
C SER A 386 -0.79 35.02 -15.23
N PHE A 387 0.27 35.79 -15.02
CA PHE A 387 1.01 35.82 -13.75
C PHE A 387 0.31 36.64 -12.65
N LEU A 388 -0.60 37.54 -13.02
CA LEU A 388 -1.47 38.22 -12.06
C LEU A 388 -2.68 37.36 -11.66
N THR A 389 -3.09 36.41 -12.51
CA THR A 389 -4.21 35.50 -12.21
C THR A 389 -3.77 34.23 -11.48
N THR A 390 -2.54 33.77 -11.71
CA THR A 390 -2.00 32.57 -11.05
C THR A 390 -0.76 32.88 -10.23
N PRO A 391 -0.67 32.41 -8.97
CA PRO A 391 0.52 32.63 -8.15
C PRO A 391 1.71 31.86 -8.74
N LEU A 392 2.85 32.53 -8.83
CA LEU A 392 4.12 31.93 -9.23
C LEU A 392 4.78 31.25 -8.04
N TRP A 393 5.45 30.13 -8.31
CA TRP A 393 6.14 29.31 -7.31
C TRP A 393 7.59 29.11 -7.72
N GLU A 394 8.46 28.99 -6.73
CA GLU A 394 9.85 28.60 -6.95
C GLU A 394 9.93 27.18 -7.55
N LYS A 395 11.11 26.85 -8.11
CA LYS A 395 11.38 25.49 -8.59
C LYS A 395 11.32 24.52 -7.41
N GLY A 396 10.32 23.63 -7.44
CA GLY A 396 10.19 22.57 -6.44
C GLY A 396 11.30 21.51 -6.55
N ILE A 397 11.56 20.85 -5.42
CA ILE A 397 12.49 19.72 -5.33
C ILE A 397 11.91 18.53 -6.10
N LYS A 398 12.68 17.96 -7.03
CA LYS A 398 12.27 16.76 -7.80
C LYS A 398 13.26 15.60 -7.69
N THR A 399 14.54 15.88 -7.44
CA THR A 399 15.60 14.87 -7.39
C THR A 399 16.40 14.92 -6.08
N LEU A 400 17.20 13.89 -5.82
CA LEU A 400 18.15 13.88 -4.69
C LEU A 400 19.21 15.00 -4.82
N ASP A 401 19.62 15.35 -6.04
CA ASP A 401 20.52 16.48 -6.28
C ASP A 401 19.90 17.82 -5.88
N ASP A 402 18.59 18.01 -6.08
CA ASP A 402 17.90 19.21 -5.63
C ASP A 402 17.89 19.30 -4.09
N ILE A 403 17.77 18.16 -3.40
CA ILE A 403 17.86 18.08 -1.92
C ILE A 403 19.27 18.49 -1.46
N ARG A 404 20.31 17.96 -2.11
CA ARG A 404 21.71 18.32 -1.82
C ARG A 404 21.97 19.81 -2.05
N LYS A 405 21.52 20.36 -3.19
CA LYS A 405 21.65 21.80 -3.52
C LYS A 405 20.90 22.70 -2.54
N ALA A 406 19.76 22.25 -2.03
CA ALA A 406 18.99 22.96 -1.02
C ALA A 406 19.55 22.82 0.41
N ASN A 407 20.63 22.06 0.60
CA ASN A 407 21.25 21.76 1.89
C ASN A 407 20.25 21.18 2.92
N LEU A 408 19.36 20.29 2.45
CA LEU A 408 18.35 19.65 3.28
C LEU A 408 18.81 18.27 3.74
N ARG A 409 18.52 17.92 5.00
CA ARG A 409 18.74 16.56 5.53
C ARG A 409 17.53 15.67 5.27
N ILE A 410 17.78 14.38 5.07
CA ILE A 410 16.77 13.33 4.89
C ILE A 410 16.61 12.61 6.24
N LEU A 411 15.49 12.87 6.91
CA LEU A 411 15.19 12.30 8.22
C LEU A 411 14.52 10.93 8.05
N GLY A 412 15.10 9.89 8.64
CA GLY A 412 14.57 8.52 8.61
C GLY A 412 14.81 7.76 9.91
N VAL A 413 14.05 6.69 10.14
CA VAL A 413 14.24 5.82 11.31
C VAL A 413 15.29 4.76 10.99
N LYS A 414 16.10 4.39 12.00
CA LYS A 414 17.23 3.47 11.87
C LYS A 414 16.91 2.22 11.05
N TYR A 415 15.87 1.48 11.41
CA TYR A 415 15.46 0.25 10.72
C TYR A 415 15.18 0.46 9.23
N ASP A 416 14.39 1.48 8.88
CA ASP A 416 14.03 1.75 7.49
C ASP A 416 15.24 2.24 6.69
N VAL A 417 16.09 3.08 7.31
CA VAL A 417 17.31 3.58 6.70
C VAL A 417 18.28 2.43 6.42
N GLU A 418 18.60 1.61 7.41
CA GLU A 418 19.52 0.48 7.26
C GLU A 418 19.03 -0.49 6.18
N ARG A 419 17.74 -0.87 6.22
CA ARG A 419 17.13 -1.75 5.21
C ARG A 419 17.25 -1.16 3.80
N ASN A 420 16.90 0.11 3.63
CA ASN A 420 16.86 0.73 2.31
C ASN A 420 18.25 1.10 1.78
N VAL A 421 19.18 1.55 2.63
CA VAL A 421 20.58 1.85 2.25
C VAL A 421 21.30 0.59 1.77
N LEU A 422 21.03 -0.56 2.38
CA LEU A 422 21.58 -1.84 1.94
C LEU A 422 21.02 -2.28 0.57
N SER A 423 19.76 -1.98 0.29
CA SER A 423 19.06 -2.43 -0.93
C SER A 423 19.12 -1.46 -2.12
N ALA A 424 19.24 -0.15 -1.87
CA ALA A 424 19.13 0.89 -2.88
C ALA A 424 20.47 1.59 -3.10
N LYS A 425 21.12 1.28 -4.23
CA LYS A 425 22.40 1.91 -4.63
C LYS A 425 22.32 3.44 -4.65
N GLU A 426 21.16 3.98 -5.04
CA GLU A 426 20.89 5.42 -5.11
C GLU A 426 20.94 6.10 -3.74
N LEU A 427 20.49 5.45 -2.66
CA LEU A 427 20.53 6.07 -1.33
C LEU A 427 21.94 5.97 -0.72
N LYS A 428 22.73 4.97 -1.13
CA LYS A 428 24.12 4.77 -0.69
C LYS A 428 25.02 5.94 -1.09
N ASP A 429 24.84 6.47 -2.30
CA ASP A 429 25.61 7.62 -2.83
C ASP A 429 25.23 8.97 -2.18
N TYR A 430 24.15 8.99 -1.40
CA TYR A 430 23.62 10.15 -0.68
C TYR A 430 23.49 9.91 0.83
N HIS A 431 24.22 8.93 1.36
CA HIS A 431 24.22 8.60 2.79
C HIS A 431 24.62 9.79 3.67
N ASP A 432 25.40 10.73 3.12
CA ASP A 432 25.81 11.97 3.76
C ASP A 432 24.63 12.89 4.09
N LEU A 433 23.53 12.80 3.33
CA LEU A 433 22.31 13.58 3.58
C LEU A 433 21.39 12.93 4.61
N VAL A 434 21.57 11.65 4.91
CA VAL A 434 20.66 10.87 5.76
C VAL A 434 20.98 11.11 7.24
N GLU A 435 19.94 11.47 7.99
CA GLU A 435 20.01 11.64 9.44
C GLU A 435 19.04 10.66 10.12
N ILE A 436 19.59 9.81 10.99
CA ILE A 436 18.81 8.83 11.73
C ILE A 436 18.17 9.50 12.94
N VAL A 437 16.85 9.47 13.00
CA VAL A 437 16.05 10.08 14.07
C VAL A 437 15.14 9.05 14.74
N SER A 438 14.62 9.40 15.93
CA SER A 438 13.63 8.56 16.60
C SER A 438 12.28 8.58 15.86
N MET A 439 11.55 7.47 15.89
CA MET A 439 10.19 7.40 15.32
C MET A 439 9.24 8.44 15.94
N LYS A 440 9.40 8.72 17.24
CA LYS A 440 8.59 9.72 17.96
C LYS A 440 8.80 11.12 17.40
N ASP A 441 10.04 11.49 17.10
CA ASP A 441 10.37 12.81 16.58
C ASP A 441 9.88 12.95 15.14
N LEU A 442 10.11 11.93 14.30
CA LEU A 442 9.60 11.86 12.93
C LEU A 442 8.08 12.06 12.86
N LEU A 443 7.33 11.34 13.72
CA LEU A 443 5.89 11.49 13.83
C LEU A 443 5.48 12.88 14.32
N THR A 444 6.25 13.47 15.22
CA THR A 444 5.99 14.81 15.76
C THR A 444 6.20 15.88 14.70
N TRP A 445 7.30 15.84 13.94
CA TRP A 445 7.56 16.76 12.84
C TRP A 445 6.50 16.68 11.76
N ARG A 446 6.10 15.47 11.35
CA ARG A 446 5.01 15.28 10.38
C ARG A 446 3.68 15.83 10.90
N LYS A 447 3.31 15.53 12.15
CA LYS A 447 2.07 16.03 12.78
C LYS A 447 2.06 17.55 12.92
N ARG A 448 3.19 18.16 13.29
CA ARG A 448 3.35 19.63 13.42
C ARG A 448 3.56 20.33 12.09
N MET A 449 3.65 19.60 11.00
CA MET A 449 3.94 20.10 9.67
C MET A 449 5.24 20.92 9.62
N ASN A 450 6.33 20.38 10.20
CA ASN A 450 7.64 21.01 10.16
C ASN A 450 8.36 20.68 8.85
N ASN A 451 8.62 21.69 8.01
CA ASN A 451 9.21 21.55 6.67
C ASN A 451 10.65 22.08 6.59
N THR A 452 11.41 22.03 7.68
CA THR A 452 12.83 22.42 7.66
C THR A 452 13.72 21.41 6.96
N ASN A 453 13.34 20.13 6.99
CA ASN A 453 14.09 19.00 6.42
C ASN A 453 13.14 18.09 5.64
N VAL A 454 13.72 17.15 4.89
CA VAL A 454 12.97 16.10 4.19
C VAL A 454 12.58 15.02 5.19
N ILE A 455 11.30 14.65 5.22
CA ILE A 455 10.78 13.62 6.13
C ILE A 455 10.51 12.36 5.31
N MET A 456 11.20 11.26 5.63
CA MET A 456 10.86 9.97 5.04
C MET A 456 9.63 9.37 5.71
N SER A 457 8.68 8.86 4.93
CA SER A 457 7.46 8.26 5.43
C SER A 457 6.85 7.35 4.37
N PHE A 458 5.95 6.46 4.77
CA PHE A 458 5.19 5.67 3.81
C PHE A 458 4.28 6.55 2.94
N ASP A 459 4.10 6.17 1.67
CA ASP A 459 3.36 6.89 0.65
C ASP A 459 1.89 7.13 1.02
N ASP A 460 1.25 6.19 1.71
CA ASP A 460 -0.09 6.34 2.28
C ASP A 460 -0.16 7.48 3.31
N LYS A 461 0.84 7.57 4.20
CA LYS A 461 0.94 8.64 5.21
C LYS A 461 1.27 9.99 4.56
N ILE A 462 2.08 9.98 3.51
CA ILE A 462 2.36 11.17 2.70
C ILE A 462 1.07 11.67 2.07
N HIS A 463 0.32 10.78 1.42
CA HIS A 463 -0.97 11.11 0.80
C HIS A 463 -1.94 11.73 1.81
N LEU A 464 -2.09 11.13 3.00
CA LEU A 464 -2.88 11.73 4.09
C LEU A 464 -2.37 13.11 4.52
N THR A 465 -1.05 13.30 4.56
CA THR A 465 -0.45 14.59 4.93
C THR A 465 -0.72 15.66 3.88
N LEU A 466 -0.69 15.30 2.59
CA LEU A 466 -1.05 16.19 1.50
C LEU A 466 -2.55 16.54 1.52
N LEU A 467 -3.42 15.56 1.79
CA LEU A 467 -4.87 15.82 1.90
C LEU A 467 -5.22 16.76 3.06
N ARG A 468 -4.47 16.73 4.16
CA ARG A 468 -4.64 17.65 5.31
C ARG A 468 -4.35 19.11 4.97
N GLN A 469 -3.50 19.36 3.98
CA GLN A 469 -3.16 20.72 3.54
C GLN A 469 -3.98 21.18 2.33
N VAL A 470 -4.86 20.33 1.78
CA VAL A 470 -5.84 20.77 0.76
C VAL A 470 -6.70 21.87 1.38
N GLY A 471 -6.73 23.03 0.74
CA GLY A 471 -7.38 24.23 1.27
C GLY A 471 -6.44 25.22 1.96
N ARG A 472 -5.15 24.90 2.15
CA ARG A 472 -4.17 25.91 2.58
C ARG A 472 -3.78 26.79 1.38
N PRO A 473 -3.75 28.13 1.53
CA PRO A 473 -3.23 29.02 0.48
C PRO A 473 -1.78 28.69 0.10
N GLU A 474 -0.98 28.31 1.11
CA GLU A 474 0.41 27.90 0.92
C GLU A 474 0.59 26.48 1.49
N PRO A 475 0.79 25.46 0.62
CA PRO A 475 1.12 24.13 1.08
C PRO A 475 2.49 24.15 1.76
N LYS A 476 2.67 23.31 2.79
CA LYS A 476 3.95 23.21 3.50
C LYS A 476 4.86 22.11 2.95
N PHE A 477 4.25 21.06 2.40
CA PHE A 477 4.96 19.94 1.81
C PHE A 477 4.50 19.64 0.39
N SER A 478 5.37 18.96 -0.34
CA SER A 478 5.10 18.35 -1.64
C SER A 478 5.61 16.90 -1.65
N ASN A 479 5.10 16.10 -2.56
CA ASN A 479 5.62 14.76 -2.83
C ASN A 479 6.32 14.77 -4.20
N PRO A 480 7.65 14.63 -4.26
CA PRO A 480 8.40 14.59 -5.51
C PRO A 480 8.38 13.22 -6.19
N GLY A 481 7.85 12.18 -5.53
CA GLY A 481 7.86 10.80 -6.04
C GLY A 481 9.18 10.06 -5.81
N ILE A 482 10.09 10.62 -4.99
CA ILE A 482 11.34 9.95 -4.58
C ILE A 482 10.99 8.89 -3.53
N CYS A 483 11.18 7.61 -3.86
CA CYS A 483 10.79 6.48 -3.02
C CYS A 483 11.84 5.37 -3.08
N PHE A 484 12.04 4.68 -1.97
CA PHE A 484 12.95 3.55 -1.82
C PHE A 484 12.23 2.37 -1.19
N GLY A 485 12.52 1.18 -1.71
CA GLY A 485 11.98 -0.07 -1.19
C GLY A 485 10.46 -0.20 -1.27
N THR A 486 9.97 -1.38 -0.90
CA THR A 486 8.55 -1.68 -0.80
C THR A 486 8.31 -2.56 0.42
N TYR A 487 7.27 -2.24 1.17
CA TYR A 487 6.92 -2.87 2.44
C TYR A 487 5.57 -3.55 2.25
N ALA A 488 5.52 -4.85 2.51
CA ALA A 488 4.30 -5.63 2.50
C ALA A 488 3.66 -5.59 3.89
N TYR A 489 2.36 -5.40 3.93
CA TYR A 489 1.53 -5.49 5.13
C TYR A 489 0.52 -6.62 4.93
N THR A 490 0.30 -7.41 5.97
CA THR A 490 -0.49 -8.64 5.95
C THR A 490 -1.60 -8.62 7.00
N HIS A 491 -2.54 -9.52 6.87
CA HIS A 491 -3.37 -9.97 7.99
C HIS A 491 -2.74 -11.24 8.55
N ALA A 492 -1.87 -11.07 9.55
CA ALA A 492 -1.17 -12.20 10.13
C ALA A 492 -2.13 -13.03 10.96
N MET A 493 -1.94 -14.34 10.89
CA MET A 493 -2.76 -15.33 11.55
C MET A 493 -1.85 -16.34 12.25
N LYS A 494 -2.40 -17.03 13.25
CA LYS A 494 -1.76 -18.20 13.86
C LYS A 494 -1.36 -19.20 12.76
N LEU A 495 -0.21 -19.85 12.89
CA LEU A 495 0.30 -20.87 11.95
C LEU A 495 -0.75 -21.94 11.58
N GLU A 496 -1.57 -22.34 12.54
CA GLU A 496 -2.57 -23.40 12.40
C GLU A 496 -3.99 -22.85 12.17
N PHE A 497 -4.10 -21.62 11.66
CA PHE A 497 -5.38 -20.96 11.54
C PHE A 497 -6.29 -21.65 10.50
N ARG A 498 -7.36 -22.27 11.01
CA ARG A 498 -8.32 -23.13 10.30
C ARG A 498 -9.01 -22.43 9.11
N TYR A 499 -9.02 -21.10 9.09
CA TYR A 499 -9.73 -20.28 8.10
C TYR A 499 -8.82 -19.60 7.07
N LYS A 500 -7.53 -19.94 7.05
CA LYS A 500 -6.52 -19.25 6.23
C LYS A 500 -6.90 -19.17 4.74
N SER A 501 -7.21 -20.31 4.11
CA SER A 501 -7.52 -20.36 2.68
C SER A 501 -8.83 -19.62 2.36
N ASP A 502 -9.84 -19.77 3.22
CA ASP A 502 -11.13 -19.10 3.06
C ASP A 502 -10.99 -17.57 3.15
N TYR A 503 -10.21 -17.09 4.12
CA TYR A 503 -9.93 -15.68 4.30
C TYR A 503 -9.11 -15.11 3.14
N TYR A 504 -8.11 -15.84 2.64
CA TYR A 504 -7.34 -15.45 1.46
C TYR A 504 -8.25 -15.17 0.27
N TRP A 505 -9.18 -16.09 -0.03
CA TRP A 505 -10.18 -15.89 -1.08
C TRP A 505 -11.09 -14.70 -0.81
N HIS A 506 -11.45 -14.44 0.46
CA HIS A 506 -12.22 -13.25 0.83
C HIS A 506 -11.48 -11.95 0.52
N ILE A 507 -10.18 -11.85 0.84
CA ILE A 507 -9.37 -10.68 0.46
C ILE A 507 -9.39 -10.48 -1.05
N LEU A 508 -9.21 -11.55 -1.82
CA LEU A 508 -9.24 -11.50 -3.29
C LEU A 508 -10.59 -11.04 -3.82
N MET A 509 -11.70 -11.56 -3.29
CA MET A 509 -13.05 -11.14 -3.68
C MET A 509 -13.30 -9.67 -3.36
N VAL A 510 -12.89 -9.19 -2.18
CA VAL A 510 -13.01 -7.78 -1.78
C VAL A 510 -12.21 -6.87 -2.71
N ALA A 511 -11.01 -7.30 -3.13
CA ALA A 511 -10.19 -6.56 -4.08
C ALA A 511 -10.81 -6.56 -5.49
N GLN A 512 -11.23 -7.72 -6.01
CA GLN A 512 -11.85 -7.87 -7.33
C GLN A 512 -13.17 -7.11 -7.46
N ALA A 513 -13.96 -7.04 -6.39
CA ALA A 513 -15.19 -6.26 -6.36
C ALA A 513 -14.96 -4.72 -6.30
N GLY A 514 -13.70 -4.27 -6.17
CA GLY A 514 -13.36 -2.85 -6.08
C GLY A 514 -13.62 -2.21 -4.71
N PHE A 515 -14.03 -2.99 -3.70
CA PHE A 515 -14.29 -2.48 -2.35
C PHE A 515 -13.02 -1.93 -1.69
N ARG A 516 -11.87 -2.55 -1.95
CA ARG A 516 -10.56 -2.05 -1.49
C ARG A 516 -10.36 -0.59 -1.88
N ASP A 517 -10.51 -0.27 -3.16
CA ASP A 517 -10.28 1.09 -3.69
C ASP A 517 -11.33 2.07 -3.19
N HIS A 518 -12.59 1.64 -3.15
CA HIS A 518 -13.69 2.45 -2.61
C HIS A 518 -13.44 2.84 -1.15
N TRP A 519 -13.11 1.88 -0.30
CA TRP A 519 -12.83 2.14 1.12
C TRP A 519 -11.54 2.94 1.32
N TYR A 520 -10.50 2.71 0.51
CA TYR A 520 -9.27 3.50 0.59
C TYR A 520 -9.53 4.98 0.24
N LYS A 521 -10.28 5.27 -0.82
CA LYS A 521 -10.67 6.64 -1.20
C LYS A 521 -11.58 7.30 -0.15
N GLY A 522 -12.48 6.52 0.46
CA GLY A 522 -13.39 6.99 1.52
C GLY A 522 -12.71 7.21 2.88
N ALA A 523 -11.60 6.53 3.16
CA ALA A 523 -10.95 6.52 4.47
C ALA A 523 -10.55 7.91 4.97
N TYR A 524 -10.14 8.83 4.08
CA TYR A 524 -9.86 10.21 4.50
C TYR A 524 -11.09 10.93 5.05
N ALA A 525 -12.24 10.78 4.37
CA ALA A 525 -13.49 11.37 4.83
C ALA A 525 -13.94 10.75 6.16
N GLU A 526 -13.74 9.44 6.35
CA GLU A 526 -13.99 8.76 7.62
C GLU A 526 -13.11 9.30 8.74
N LEU A 527 -11.79 9.45 8.50
CA LEU A 527 -10.85 10.01 9.47
C LEU A 527 -11.19 11.45 9.88
N VAL A 528 -11.67 12.26 8.93
CA VAL A 528 -12.15 13.62 9.21
C VAL A 528 -13.46 13.58 9.99
N GLY A 529 -14.42 12.75 9.57
CA GLY A 529 -15.72 12.60 10.24
C GLY A 529 -15.61 12.04 11.66
N ALA A 530 -14.59 11.22 11.93
CA ALA A 530 -14.24 10.69 13.24
C ALA A 530 -13.43 11.69 14.11
N GLY A 531 -13.07 12.86 13.59
CA GLY A 531 -12.28 13.85 14.32
C GLY A 531 -10.80 13.48 14.53
N LEU A 532 -10.34 12.37 13.95
CA LEU A 532 -8.94 11.92 14.01
C LEU A 532 -8.02 12.79 13.15
N ILE A 533 -8.59 13.46 12.13
CA ILE A 533 -7.88 14.39 11.25
C ILE A 533 -8.68 15.69 11.11
N LYS A 534 -8.01 16.83 11.24
CA LYS A 534 -8.57 18.14 10.94
C LYS A 534 -8.24 18.54 9.50
N ARG A 535 -9.24 19.01 8.75
CA ARG A 535 -9.02 19.66 7.45
C ARG A 535 -8.39 21.04 7.66
N ALA A 536 -7.61 21.50 6.69
CA ALA A 536 -7.27 22.92 6.62
C ALA A 536 -8.56 23.74 6.42
N ALA A 537 -8.54 24.99 6.89
CA ALA A 537 -9.62 25.93 6.60
C ALA A 537 -9.80 26.05 5.09
N ALA A 538 -11.04 26.18 4.63
CA ALA A 538 -11.31 26.39 3.21
C ALA A 538 -10.68 27.71 2.74
N ILE A 539 -10.15 27.73 1.51
CA ILE A 539 -9.70 28.96 0.86
C ILE A 539 -10.94 29.83 0.63
N ASP A 540 -10.85 31.10 1.00
CA ASP A 540 -11.84 32.09 0.65
C ASP A 540 -11.79 32.30 -0.87
N ASN A 541 -12.83 31.86 -1.59
CA ASN A 541 -12.92 31.94 -3.06
C ASN A 541 -13.18 33.37 -3.58
N ARG A 542 -12.91 34.41 -2.78
CA ARG A 542 -13.04 35.80 -3.23
C ARG A 542 -12.02 36.10 -4.32
N ALA A 543 -12.49 36.76 -5.38
CA ALA A 543 -11.63 37.32 -6.40
C ALA A 543 -10.58 38.24 -5.75
N TRP A 544 -9.30 37.96 -5.98
CA TRP A 544 -8.22 38.79 -5.43
C TRP A 544 -8.23 40.15 -6.13
N ALA A 545 -8.49 41.20 -5.36
CA ALA A 545 -8.28 42.56 -5.81
C ALA A 545 -6.77 42.84 -5.94
N LEU A 546 -6.38 43.62 -6.95
CA LEU A 546 -5.00 44.06 -7.12
C LEU A 546 -4.59 44.94 -5.92
N SER A 547 -3.74 44.41 -5.03
CA SER A 547 -3.15 45.15 -3.91
C SER A 547 -2.03 46.08 -4.36
N ILE A 548 -1.78 47.15 -3.61
CA ILE A 548 -0.60 48.03 -3.72
C ILE A 548 0.70 47.22 -3.70
N ASP A 549 0.72 46.06 -3.02
CA ASP A 549 1.87 45.16 -3.00
C ASP A 549 2.33 44.72 -4.40
N HIS A 550 1.40 44.59 -5.35
CA HIS A 550 1.73 44.24 -6.73
C HIS A 550 2.53 45.37 -7.39
N LEU A 551 2.16 46.63 -7.12
CA LEU A 551 2.72 47.81 -7.78
C LEU A 551 3.97 48.37 -7.09
N LYS A 552 4.37 47.82 -5.93
CA LYS A 552 5.53 48.29 -5.15
C LYS A 552 6.79 48.49 -6.00
N LEU A 553 7.16 47.48 -6.79
CA LEU A 553 8.35 47.55 -7.63
C LEU A 553 8.25 48.63 -8.70
N ILE A 554 7.07 48.81 -9.30
CA ILE A 554 6.82 49.85 -10.30
C ILE A 554 7.00 51.25 -9.69
N PHE A 555 6.44 51.47 -8.49
CA PHE A 555 6.58 52.75 -7.80
C PHE A 555 8.03 53.03 -7.39
N ILE A 556 8.79 52.01 -6.97
CA ILE A 556 10.22 52.15 -6.67
C ILE A 556 10.99 52.56 -7.93
N ILE A 557 10.74 51.90 -9.07
CA ILE A 557 11.38 52.23 -10.35
C ILE A 557 11.03 53.66 -10.76
N LEU A 558 9.75 54.05 -10.69
CA LEU A 558 9.31 55.40 -11.02
C LEU A 558 9.98 56.46 -10.14
N ALA A 559 9.95 56.27 -8.82
CA ALA A 559 10.56 57.21 -7.87
C ALA A 559 12.07 57.35 -8.10
N SER A 560 12.78 56.23 -8.29
CA SER A 560 14.22 56.24 -8.57
C SER A 560 14.55 56.96 -9.89
N GLY A 561 13.74 56.76 -10.94
CA GLY A 561 13.91 57.44 -12.22
C GLY A 561 13.68 58.95 -12.13
N LEU A 562 12.68 59.39 -11.36
CA LEU A 562 12.40 60.82 -11.12
C LEU A 562 13.51 61.50 -10.32
N VAL A 563 14.06 60.82 -9.30
CA VAL A 563 15.19 61.34 -8.53
C VAL A 563 16.41 61.48 -9.43
N LEU A 564 16.72 60.45 -10.24
CA LEU A 564 17.86 60.48 -11.14
C LEU A 564 17.74 61.58 -12.20
N SER A 565 16.57 61.74 -12.81
CA SER A 565 16.34 62.80 -13.80
C SER A 565 16.44 64.19 -13.17
N GLY A 566 15.96 64.36 -11.93
CA GLY A 566 16.13 65.59 -11.16
C GLY A 566 17.60 65.93 -10.90
N ILE A 567 18.42 64.94 -10.54
CA ILE A 567 19.87 65.12 -10.35
C ILE A 567 20.54 65.57 -11.66
N VAL A 568 20.25 64.89 -12.77
CA VAL A 568 20.82 65.23 -14.09
C VAL A 568 20.42 66.65 -14.50
N PHE A 569 19.16 67.03 -14.30
CA PHE A 569 18.68 68.38 -14.60
C PHE A 569 19.41 69.46 -13.80
N ILE A 570 19.64 69.24 -12.50
CA ILE A 570 20.39 70.17 -11.65
C ILE A 570 21.83 70.30 -12.14
N VAL A 571 22.48 69.19 -12.50
CA VAL A 571 23.85 69.18 -13.03
C VAL A 571 23.92 69.94 -14.36
N GLU A 572 23.00 69.71 -15.29
CA GLU A 572 22.94 70.43 -16.56
C GLU A 572 22.73 71.94 -16.35
N LEU A 573 21.88 72.31 -15.40
CA LEU A 573 21.63 73.71 -15.05
C LEU A 573 22.89 74.38 -14.50
N GLN A 574 23.61 73.71 -13.60
CA GLN A 574 24.88 74.22 -13.05
C GLN A 574 25.93 74.39 -14.13
N ILE A 575 26.10 73.41 -15.03
CA ILE A 575 27.05 73.49 -16.16
C ILE A 575 26.70 74.67 -17.07
N ARG A 576 25.41 74.89 -17.36
CA ARG A 576 24.97 76.03 -18.18
C ARG A 576 25.20 77.37 -17.50
N ILE A 577 25.03 77.46 -16.18
CA ILE A 577 25.28 78.68 -15.42
C ILE A 577 26.78 78.98 -15.42
N CYS A 578 27.65 78.00 -15.14
CA CYS A 578 29.11 78.16 -15.18
C CYS A 578 29.62 78.62 -16.56
N LYS A 579 29.10 78.05 -17.65
CA LYS A 579 29.45 78.46 -19.02
C LYS A 579 28.97 79.85 -19.42
N ARG A 580 28.09 80.48 -18.63
CA ARG A 580 27.56 81.83 -18.88
C ARG A 580 28.26 82.90 -18.02
N SER A 581 29.03 82.48 -17.02
CA SER A 581 29.84 83.35 -16.14
C SER A 581 31.31 83.48 -16.59
N GLU A 582 31.75 82.63 -17.53
CA GLU A 582 32.95 82.83 -18.38
C GLU A 582 32.55 83.55 -19.66
#